data_AF-K0W651-F1
#
_entry.id   AF-K0W651-F1
#
_cell.length_a   1.000
_cell.length_b   1.000
_cell.length_c   1.000
_cell.angle_alpha   90.00
_cell.angle_beta   90.00
_cell.angle_gamma   90.00
#
_symmetry.space_group_name_H-M   'P 1'
#
loop_
_entity.id
_entity.type
_entity.pdbx_description
1 polymer ?
#
loop_
_entity_poly.entity_id
_entity_poly.type
_entity_poly.pdbx_seq_one_letter_code
_entity_poly.pdbx_strand_id
1 'polypeptide(L)'
;MTSIHLSRRGLLRLSGLAFAAGIAGCTTTPRIAGTPSNGEDETASVLPLVNQLRAKNGLPPLAIDPAAQTAALFQAKRMASAGKMAHVMGMTDSFGARVKASGVRLPAAENIASGQQS
;
A
#
# COMPACT_ATOMS: atom_id res chain seq x y z
N MET A 1 31.39 41.97 32.88
CA MET A 1 30.02 41.59 32.46
C MET A 1 29.76 42.19 31.09
N THR A 2 29.87 41.39 30.02
CA THR A 2 29.61 41.83 28.64
C THR A 2 28.15 41.59 28.30
N SER A 3 27.37 42.66 28.17
CA SER A 3 25.96 42.60 27.76
C SER A 3 25.84 42.40 26.26
N ILE A 4 25.21 41.31 25.84
CA ILE A 4 24.91 41.05 24.43
C ILE A 4 23.69 41.90 24.03
N HIS A 5 23.90 42.91 23.19
CA HIS A 5 22.82 43.71 22.62
C HIS A 5 22.24 43.04 21.36
N LEU A 6 21.17 42.27 21.53
CA LEU A 6 20.47 41.64 20.41
C LEU A 6 19.47 42.62 19.77
N SER A 7 19.74 43.06 18.54
CA SER A 7 18.83 43.97 17.84
C SER A 7 17.51 43.27 17.45
N ARG A 8 16.40 44.01 17.37
CA ARG A 8 15.10 43.50 16.87
C ARG A 8 15.23 42.80 15.51
N ARG A 9 16.11 43.30 14.63
CA ARG A 9 16.41 42.71 13.32
C ARG A 9 17.17 41.38 13.44
N GLY A 10 18.09 41.28 14.40
CA GLY A 10 18.77 40.03 14.74
C GLY A 10 17.78 38.98 15.24
N LEU A 11 16.88 39.37 16.15
CA LEU A 11 15.85 38.50 16.69
C LEU A 11 14.93 37.95 15.59
N LEU A 12 14.44 38.81 14.68
CA LEU A 12 13.59 38.41 13.54
C LEU A 12 14.29 37.44 12.58
N ARG A 13 15.59 37.64 12.29
CA ARG A 13 16.36 36.73 11.43
C ARG A 13 16.57 35.36 12.07
N LEU A 14 16.85 35.33 13.38
CA LEU A 14 16.97 34.09 14.14
C LEU A 14 15.64 33.33 14.21
N SER A 15 14.52 34.02 14.42
CA SER A 15 13.19 33.40 14.41
C SER A 15 12.82 32.84 13.04
N GLY A 16 13.14 33.54 11.95
CA GLY A 16 12.90 33.06 10.58
C GLY A 16 13.69 31.78 10.25
N LEU A 17 14.98 31.73 10.63
CA LEU A 17 15.80 30.52 10.46
C LEU A 17 15.29 29.36 11.32
N ALA A 18 14.90 29.61 12.58
CA ALA A 18 14.38 28.58 13.47
C ALA A 18 13.05 28.00 12.96
N PHE A 19 12.17 28.83 12.40
CA PHE A 19 10.92 28.37 11.80
C PHE A 19 11.19 27.51 10.57
N ALA A 20 12.05 27.96 9.64
CA ALA A 20 12.41 27.19 8.45
C ALA A 20 13.08 25.84 8.79
N ALA A 21 13.91 25.78 9.83
CA ALA A 21 14.49 24.53 10.32
C ALA A 21 13.46 23.61 11.00
N GLY A 22 12.44 24.17 11.67
CA GLY A 22 11.38 23.41 12.33
C GLY A 22 10.47 22.65 11.36
N ILE A 23 10.14 23.24 10.20
CA ILE A 23 9.29 22.59 9.18
C ILE A 23 10.01 21.48 8.41
N ALA A 24 11.34 21.49 8.36
CA ALA A 24 12.12 20.42 7.73
C ALA A 24 12.17 19.12 8.57
N GLY A 25 11.86 19.19 9.86
CA GLY A 25 11.85 18.03 10.77
C GLY A 25 10.56 17.19 10.74
N CYS A 26 9.49 17.69 10.13
CA CYS A 26 8.20 17.01 10.05
C CYS A 26 8.02 16.21 8.76
N THR A 27 9.09 15.76 8.11
CA THR A 27 8.94 14.72 7.10
C THR A 27 8.73 13.40 7.83
N THR A 28 7.47 13.00 8.02
CA THR A 28 7.15 11.59 8.17
C THR A 28 7.60 10.95 6.86
N THR A 29 8.85 10.48 6.79
CA THR A 29 9.24 9.54 5.77
C THR A 29 8.19 8.45 5.85
N PRO A 30 7.37 8.23 4.81
CA PRO A 30 6.51 7.07 4.82
C PRO A 30 7.47 5.92 5.05
N ARG A 31 7.26 5.16 6.14
CA ARG A 31 7.93 3.88 6.29
C ARG A 31 7.51 3.12 5.04
N ILE A 32 8.35 3.15 4.01
CA ILE A 32 8.32 2.18 2.95
C ILE A 32 8.52 0.91 3.74
N ALA A 33 7.42 0.19 3.91
CA ALA A 33 7.42 -1.02 4.69
C ALA A 33 8.60 -1.84 4.19
N GLY A 34 9.48 -2.21 5.12
CA GLY A 34 10.66 -3.01 4.83
C GLY A 34 10.28 -4.22 3.99
N THR A 35 11.23 -4.70 3.19
CA THR A 35 11.21 -5.96 2.43
C THR A 35 9.81 -6.51 2.14
N PRO A 36 9.31 -6.49 0.88
CA PRO A 36 8.02 -7.07 0.52
C PRO A 36 7.84 -8.41 1.22
N SER A 37 6.70 -8.64 1.89
CA SER A 37 6.51 -9.88 2.63
C SER A 37 6.86 -11.09 1.75
N ASN A 38 7.37 -12.15 2.35
CA ASN A 38 7.68 -13.40 1.68
C ASN A 38 6.43 -14.17 1.22
N GLY A 39 5.31 -13.47 0.97
CA GLY A 39 4.08 -14.09 0.49
C GLY A 39 4.31 -14.90 -0.78
N GLU A 40 3.67 -16.05 -0.84
CA GLU A 40 3.71 -17.01 -1.94
C GLU A 40 2.38 -16.97 -2.70
N ASP A 41 2.39 -17.47 -3.94
CA ASP A 41 1.18 -17.57 -4.73
C ASP A 41 0.40 -18.83 -4.38
N GLU A 42 -0.80 -18.65 -3.82
CA GLU A 42 -1.71 -19.72 -3.43
C GLU A 42 -2.87 -19.93 -4.43
N THR A 43 -2.78 -19.35 -5.63
CA THR A 43 -3.86 -19.43 -6.62
C THR A 43 -4.22 -20.87 -6.97
N ALA A 44 -3.23 -21.76 -7.10
CA ALA A 44 -3.45 -23.18 -7.40
C ALA A 44 -4.23 -23.90 -6.27
N SER A 45 -4.00 -23.51 -5.01
CA SER A 45 -4.67 -24.06 -3.84
C SER A 45 -6.10 -23.53 -3.69
N VAL A 46 -6.32 -22.23 -3.97
CA VAL A 46 -7.59 -21.53 -3.68
C VAL A 46 -8.59 -21.61 -4.85
N LEU A 47 -8.13 -21.57 -6.11
CA LEU A 47 -9.03 -21.54 -7.27
C LEU A 47 -10.00 -22.76 -7.32
N PRO A 48 -9.58 -24.00 -7.00
CA PRO A 48 -10.51 -25.13 -6.93
C PRO A 48 -11.64 -24.92 -5.93
N LEU A 49 -11.36 -24.33 -4.76
CA LEU A 49 -12.38 -24.03 -3.74
C LEU A 49 -13.37 -22.98 -4.23
N VAL A 50 -12.87 -21.92 -4.88
CA VAL A 50 -13.72 -20.89 -5.50
C VAL A 50 -14.60 -21.50 -6.59
N ASN A 51 -14.04 -22.35 -7.45
CA ASN A 51 -14.80 -23.02 -8.51
C ASN A 51 -15.82 -24.02 -7.96
N GLN A 52 -15.54 -24.69 -6.85
CA GLN A 52 -16.52 -25.52 -6.16
C GLN A 52 -17.70 -24.68 -5.65
N LEU A 53 -17.44 -23.52 -5.04
CA LEU A 53 -18.49 -22.59 -4.62
C LEU A 53 -19.32 -22.09 -5.82
N ARG A 54 -18.66 -21.76 -6.94
CA ARG A 54 -19.35 -21.33 -8.17
C ARG A 54 -20.25 -22.44 -8.74
N ALA A 55 -19.76 -23.67 -8.78
CA ALA A 55 -20.54 -24.82 -9.23
C ALA A 55 -21.79 -25.06 -8.36
N LYS A 56 -21.66 -24.95 -7.03
CA LYS A 56 -22.82 -25.01 -6.11
C LYS A 56 -23.89 -23.95 -6.39
N ASN A 57 -23.50 -22.84 -7.01
CA ASN A 57 -24.39 -21.74 -7.38
C ASN A 57 -24.75 -21.74 -8.89
N GLY A 58 -24.45 -22.81 -9.63
CA GLY A 58 -24.77 -22.91 -11.05
C GLY A 58 -23.95 -21.98 -11.97
N LEU A 59 -22.80 -21.48 -11.49
CA LEU A 59 -21.93 -20.58 -12.24
C LEU A 59 -20.78 -21.34 -12.92
N PRO A 60 -20.33 -20.91 -14.12
CA PRO A 60 -19.21 -21.55 -14.83
C PRO A 60 -17.89 -21.37 -14.06
N PRO A 61 -16.91 -22.28 -14.20
CA PRO A 61 -15.63 -22.14 -13.52
C PRO A 61 -14.84 -20.92 -14.03
N LEU A 62 -14.00 -20.36 -13.15
CA LEU A 62 -12.97 -19.39 -13.49
C LEU A 62 -11.68 -20.13 -13.91
N ALA A 63 -10.91 -19.48 -14.78
CA ALA A 63 -9.58 -19.93 -15.18
C ALA A 63 -8.50 -19.05 -14.54
N ILE A 64 -7.29 -19.60 -14.46
CA ILE A 64 -6.10 -18.84 -14.03
C ILE A 64 -5.78 -17.76 -15.08
N ASP A 65 -5.52 -16.55 -14.61
CA ASP A 65 -4.95 -15.44 -15.39
C ASP A 65 -3.62 -15.01 -14.73
N PRO A 66 -2.47 -15.21 -15.40
CA PRO A 66 -1.15 -14.85 -14.85
C PRO A 66 -1.01 -13.38 -14.48
N ALA A 67 -1.70 -12.47 -15.18
CA ALA A 67 -1.70 -11.05 -14.85
C ALA A 67 -2.44 -10.80 -13.53
N ALA A 68 -3.56 -11.49 -13.32
CA ALA A 68 -4.34 -11.41 -12.08
C ALA A 68 -3.58 -12.02 -10.88
N GLN A 69 -2.87 -13.14 -11.07
CA GLN A 69 -2.02 -13.74 -10.03
C GLN A 69 -0.93 -12.76 -9.58
N THR A 70 -0.24 -12.15 -10.55
CA THR A 70 0.83 -11.17 -10.28
C THR A 70 0.27 -9.95 -9.54
N ALA A 71 -0.89 -9.43 -9.96
CA ALA A 71 -1.55 -8.31 -9.30
C ALA A 71 -1.99 -8.65 -7.87
N ALA A 72 -2.57 -9.83 -7.66
CA ALA A 72 -3.01 -10.30 -6.35
C ALA A 72 -1.83 -10.48 -5.38
N LEU A 73 -0.75 -11.13 -5.83
CA LEU A 73 0.46 -11.33 -5.02
C LEU A 73 1.11 -9.99 -4.64
N PHE A 74 1.19 -9.05 -5.59
CA PHE A 74 1.70 -7.71 -5.32
C PHE A 74 0.87 -7.00 -4.24
N GLN A 75 -0.46 -7.01 -4.34
CA GLN A 75 -1.31 -6.37 -3.35
C GLN A 75 -1.23 -7.06 -1.98
N ALA A 76 -1.21 -8.40 -1.95
CA ALA A 76 -1.06 -9.18 -0.72
C ALA A 76 0.25 -8.82 0.01
N LYS A 77 1.37 -8.75 -0.71
CA LYS A 77 2.66 -8.35 -0.14
C LYS A 77 2.63 -6.93 0.44
N ARG A 78 2.01 -5.98 -0.27
CA ARG A 78 1.85 -4.60 0.23
C ARG A 78 1.02 -4.53 1.50
N MET A 79 -0.11 -5.24 1.54
CA MET A 79 -0.99 -5.29 2.72
C MET A 79 -0.27 -5.92 3.92
N ALA A 80 0.44 -7.02 3.69
CA ALA A 80 1.23 -7.71 4.72
C ALA A 80 2.36 -6.82 5.26
N SER A 81 3.19 -6.23 4.38
CA SER A 81 4.27 -5.34 4.79
C SER A 81 3.77 -4.10 5.54
N ALA A 82 2.60 -3.56 5.16
CA ALA A 82 1.98 -2.43 5.84
C ALA A 82 1.22 -2.81 7.13
N GLY A 83 1.04 -4.11 7.42
CA GLY A 83 0.18 -4.57 8.51
C GLY A 83 -1.27 -4.08 8.38
N LYS A 84 -1.77 -3.91 7.15
CA LYS A 84 -3.06 -3.26 6.87
C LYS A 84 -3.78 -3.91 5.70
N MET A 85 -5.02 -4.33 5.92
CA MET A 85 -5.95 -4.78 4.87
C MET A 85 -6.70 -3.59 4.29
N ALA A 86 -6.40 -3.23 3.05
CA ALA A 86 -7.12 -2.18 2.32
C ALA A 86 -7.01 -2.37 0.81
N HIS A 87 -8.09 -2.08 0.08
CA HIS A 87 -8.08 -2.08 -1.40
C HIS A 87 -7.19 -0.98 -2.00
N VAL A 88 -7.04 0.12 -1.25
CA VAL A 88 -6.30 1.32 -1.63
C VAL A 88 -5.41 1.73 -0.44
N MET A 89 -4.09 1.75 -0.64
CA MET A 89 -3.12 1.87 0.46
C MET A 89 -2.70 3.31 0.77
N GLY A 90 -3.12 4.30 -0.03
CA GLY A 90 -2.79 5.71 0.17
C GLY A 90 -3.52 6.63 -0.80
N MET A 91 -3.36 7.94 -0.64
CA MET A 91 -4.09 8.96 -1.42
C MET A 91 -3.82 8.91 -2.92
N THR A 92 -2.65 8.42 -3.33
CA THR A 92 -2.27 8.28 -4.75
C THR A 92 -2.45 6.86 -5.27
N ASP A 93 -3.00 5.94 -4.48
CA ASP A 93 -3.23 4.55 -4.90
C ASP A 93 -4.61 4.41 -5.54
N SER A 94 -4.73 3.53 -6.52
CA SER A 94 -5.97 3.29 -7.26
C SER A 94 -6.03 1.85 -7.71
N PHE A 95 -7.12 1.16 -7.35
CA PHE A 95 -7.38 -0.21 -7.78
C PHE A 95 -7.30 -0.34 -9.31
N GLY A 96 -8.07 0.46 -10.04
CA GLY A 96 -8.15 0.40 -11.51
C GLY A 96 -6.81 0.67 -12.19
N ALA A 97 -6.06 1.67 -11.72
CA ALA A 97 -4.73 1.96 -12.25
C ALA A 97 -3.75 0.80 -11.98
N ARG A 98 -3.79 0.23 -10.76
CA ARG A 98 -2.93 -0.89 -10.36
C ARG A 98 -3.20 -2.14 -11.20
N VAL A 99 -4.45 -2.59 -11.30
CA VAL A 99 -4.76 -3.82 -12.05
C VAL A 99 -4.50 -3.65 -13.55
N LYS A 100 -4.75 -2.46 -14.10
CA LYS A 100 -4.41 -2.15 -15.50
C LYS A 100 -2.89 -2.17 -15.73
N ALA A 101 -2.10 -1.62 -14.80
CA ALA A 101 -0.64 -1.64 -14.89
C ALA A 101 -0.07 -3.08 -14.80
N SER A 102 -0.77 -3.99 -14.11
CA SER A 102 -0.43 -5.42 -14.07
C SER A 102 -0.90 -6.21 -15.30
N GLY A 103 -1.56 -5.56 -16.27
CA GLY A 103 -2.04 -6.21 -17.49
C GLY A 103 -3.38 -6.93 -17.37
N VAL A 104 -4.11 -6.77 -16.25
CA VAL A 104 -5.42 -7.40 -16.05
C VAL A 104 -6.46 -6.75 -16.95
N ARG A 105 -7.21 -7.57 -17.69
CA ARG A 105 -8.31 -7.10 -18.54
C ARG A 105 -9.50 -6.64 -17.68
N LEU A 106 -10.00 -5.45 -17.96
CA LEU A 106 -11.18 -4.89 -17.29
C LEU A 106 -12.50 -5.40 -17.95
N PRO A 107 -13.61 -5.50 -17.20
CA PRO A 107 -13.77 -5.15 -15.78
C PRO A 107 -13.10 -6.15 -14.83
N ALA A 108 -12.64 -5.64 -13.68
CA ALA A 108 -11.99 -6.43 -12.63
C ALA A 108 -12.52 -6.02 -11.25
N ALA A 109 -12.43 -6.94 -10.28
CA ALA A 109 -12.77 -6.73 -8.88
C ALA A 109 -11.75 -7.45 -7.98
N GLU A 110 -11.72 -7.08 -6.70
CA GLU A 110 -10.76 -7.62 -5.74
C GLU A 110 -11.47 -8.02 -4.44
N ASN A 111 -11.21 -9.25 -4.00
CA ASN A 111 -11.53 -9.70 -2.64
C ASN A 111 -10.23 -9.80 -1.85
N ILE A 112 -10.20 -9.29 -0.63
CA ILE A 112 -9.03 -9.32 0.26
C ILE A 112 -9.42 -9.95 1.59
N ALA A 113 -8.53 -10.77 2.16
CA ALA A 113 -8.75 -11.36 3.48
C ALA A 113 -7.42 -11.63 4.20
N SER A 114 -7.48 -11.73 5.54
CA SER A 114 -6.32 -12.04 6.39
C SER A 114 -6.78 -12.76 7.67
N GLY A 115 -5.90 -13.58 8.27
CA GLY A 115 -6.15 -14.24 9.56
C GLY A 115 -6.76 -15.63 9.47
N GLN A 116 -6.93 -16.18 8.27
CA GLN A 116 -7.31 -17.58 8.06
C GLN A 116 -6.21 -18.51 8.55
N GLN A 117 -6.63 -19.65 9.09
CA GLN A 117 -5.73 -20.77 9.33
C GLN A 117 -5.43 -21.47 7.99
N SER A 118 -4.18 -21.91 7.82
CA SER A 118 -3.75 -22.73 6.68
C SER A 118 -4.26 -24.16 6.79
#